data_AF-A0A261KJ43-F1
#
_entry.id   AF-A0A261KJ43-F1
#
_cell.length_a   1.000
_cell.length_b   1.000
_cell.length_c   1.000
_cell.angle_alpha   90.00
_cell.angle_beta   90.00
_cell.angle_gamma   90.00
#
_symmetry.space_group_name_H-M   'P 1'
#
loop_
_entity.id
_entity.type
_entity.pdbx_description
1 polymer ?
#
loop_
_entity_poly.entity_id
_entity_poly.type
_entity_poly.pdbx_seq_one_letter_code
_entity_poly.pdbx_strand_id
1 'polypeptide(L)' 'MSQTNDRSNWHQDFIASNLLVIGYNAWVGHLSQKRGAIVCSTNSPTLGVGGESFQTHFVGRSRLAPFLNAWLAAPDT' A
#
# COMPACT_ATOMS: atom_id res chain seq x y z
N MET A 1 32.02 16.35 2.22
CA MET A 1 31.50 15.00 1.88
C MET A 1 29.98 15.07 1.87
N SER A 2 29.38 14.87 0.70
CA SER A 2 27.94 14.95 0.48
C SER A 2 27.21 13.80 1.20
N GLN A 3 26.41 14.10 2.21
CA GLN A 3 25.51 13.13 2.88
C GLN A 3 24.28 12.83 1.99
N THR A 4 24.46 12.13 0.88
CA THR A 4 23.37 11.91 -0.09
C THR A 4 23.04 10.46 -0.42
N ASN A 5 23.51 9.46 0.34
CA ASN A 5 23.51 8.08 -0.18
C ASN A 5 23.02 6.94 0.72
N ASP A 6 22.09 7.15 1.66
CA ASP A 6 21.54 6.01 2.43
C ASP A 6 20.03 6.07 2.75
N ARG A 7 19.26 6.72 1.89
CA ARG A 7 17.84 6.33 1.74
C ARG A 7 17.81 5.23 0.70
N SER A 8 18.34 4.05 1.06
CA SER A 8 18.09 2.80 0.32
C SER A 8 16.64 2.80 -0.16
N ASN A 9 16.36 2.26 -1.35
CA ASN A 9 15.05 2.23 -1.98
C ASN A 9 14.03 1.44 -1.12
N TRP A 10 13.67 1.97 0.05
CA TRP A 10 12.89 1.28 1.07
C TRP A 10 11.52 0.91 0.51
N HIS A 11 10.98 1.72 -0.40
CA HIS A 11 9.76 1.41 -1.14
C HIS A 11 9.93 0.14 -2.00
N GLN A 12 11.07 -0.02 -2.68
CA GLN A 12 11.34 -1.21 -3.48
C GLN A 12 11.59 -2.43 -2.60
N ASP A 13 12.33 -2.28 -1.50
CA ASP A 13 12.59 -3.35 -0.53
C ASP A 13 11.29 -3.82 0.14
N PHE A 14 10.41 -2.86 0.45
CA PHE A 14 9.07 -3.11 0.96
C PHE A 14 8.22 -3.88 -0.04
N ILE A 15 8.17 -3.42 -1.31
CA ILE A 15 7.41 -4.10 -2.37
C ILE A 15 7.97 -5.51 -2.59
N ALA A 16 9.29 -5.67 -2.61
CA ALA A 16 9.94 -6.96 -2.83
C ALA A 16 9.61 -7.96 -1.71
N SER A 17 9.70 -7.51 -0.45
CA SER A 17 9.41 -8.34 0.73
C SER A 17 7.92 -8.72 0.83
N ASN A 18 7.03 -7.91 0.24
CA ASN A 18 5.58 -8.05 0.39
C ASN A 18 4.84 -8.34 -0.93
N LEU A 19 5.57 -8.73 -1.98
CA LEU A 19 5.03 -8.86 -3.33
C LEU A 19 3.85 -9.82 -3.39
N LEU A 20 3.92 -10.94 -2.66
CA LEU A 20 2.84 -11.94 -2.63
C LEU A 20 1.57 -11.40 -1.97
N VAL A 21 1.70 -10.73 -0.82
CA VAL A 21 0.55 -10.17 -0.09
C VAL A 21 -0.07 -9.02 -0.88
N ILE A 22 0.74 -8.11 -1.44
CA ILE A 22 0.27 -7.00 -2.28
C ILE A 22 -0.41 -7.55 -3.54
N GLY A 23 0.24 -8.49 -4.23
CA GLY A 23 -0.29 -9.11 -5.45
C GLY A 23 -1.59 -9.87 -5.22
N TYR A 24 -1.69 -10.63 -4.13
CA TYR A 24 -2.92 -11.33 -3.76
C TYR A 24 -4.08 -10.36 -3.52
N ASN A 25 -3.87 -9.31 -2.74
CA ASN A 25 -4.89 -8.29 -2.50
C ASN A 25 -5.26 -7.53 -3.79
N ALA A 26 -4.30 -7.31 -4.69
CA ALA A 26 -4.53 -6.71 -6.00
C ALA A 26 -5.46 -7.57 -6.83
N TRP A 27 -5.17 -8.87 -6.86
CA TRP A 27 -5.92 -9.86 -7.59
C TRP A 27 -7.35 -10.01 -7.07
N VAL A 28 -7.52 -10.18 -5.76
CA VAL A 28 -8.86 -10.29 -5.13
C VAL A 28 -9.70 -9.03 -5.37
N GLY A 29 -9.10 -7.86 -5.21
CA GLY A 29 -9.76 -6.59 -5.49
C GLY A 29 -10.12 -6.41 -6.96
N HIS A 30 -9.24 -6.85 -7.87
CA HIS A 30 -9.51 -6.84 -9.31
C HIS A 30 -10.70 -7.71 -9.69
N LEU A 31 -10.79 -8.93 -9.14
CA LEU A 31 -11.93 -9.82 -9.38
C LEU A 31 -13.25 -9.22 -8.89
N SER A 32 -13.21 -8.46 -7.78
CA SER A 32 -14.41 -7.92 -7.14
C SER A 32 -14.88 -6.59 -7.77
N GLN A 33 -13.96 -5.72 -8.14
CA GLN A 33 -14.25 -4.32 -8.50
C GLN A 33 -13.61 -3.89 -9.83
N LYS A 34 -13.04 -4.83 -10.59
CA LYS A 34 -12.32 -4.61 -11.85
C LYS A 34 -11.07 -3.75 -11.65
N ARG A 35 -11.12 -2.46 -11.95
CA ARG A 35 -9.93 -1.58 -11.84
C ARG A 35 -9.97 -0.81 -10.54
N GLY A 36 -8.82 -0.55 -9.95
CA GLY A 36 -8.72 0.20 -8.70
C GLY A 36 -7.27 0.35 -8.26
N ALA A 37 -7.09 0.81 -7.03
CA ALA A 37 -5.79 0.91 -6.38
C ALA A 37 -5.83 0.16 -5.04
N ILE A 38 -4.67 -0.34 -4.61
CA ILE A 38 -4.49 -0.82 -3.23
C ILE A 38 -3.87 0.29 -2.43
N VAL A 39 -4.42 0.50 -1.25
CA VAL A 39 -3.84 1.35 -0.22
C VAL A 39 -3.43 0.45 0.92
N CYS A 40 -2.19 0.60 1.39
CA CYS A 40 -1.69 -0.12 2.55
C CYS A 40 -1.10 0.84 3.56
N SER A 41 -1.32 0.56 4.85
CA SER A 41 -0.70 1.32 5.94
C SER A 41 0.67 0.73 6.25
N THR A 42 1.72 1.53 6.16
CA THR A 42 3.09 1.16 6.59
C THR A 42 3.32 1.37 8.08
N ASN A 43 2.38 2.02 8.78
CA ASN A 43 2.53 2.41 10.19
C ASN A 43 2.11 1.30 11.17
N SER A 44 1.47 0.23 10.67
CA SER A 44 0.95 -0.85 11.51
C SER A 44 1.21 -2.23 10.89
N PRO A 45 2.50 -2.60 10.67
CA PRO A 45 2.84 -3.95 10.28
C PRO A 45 2.38 -4.95 11.35
N THR A 46 1.74 -6.03 10.91
CA THR A 46 1.40 -7.18 11.74
C THR A 46 2.32 -8.33 11.35
N LEU A 47 3.10 -8.85 12.28
CA LEU A 47 3.96 -10.01 12.02
C LEU A 47 3.13 -11.30 12.11
N GLY A 48 3.03 -12.03 11.00
CA GLY A 48 2.38 -13.34 10.91
C GLY A 48 3.35 -14.45 10.53
N VAL A 49 2.84 -15.69 10.46
CA VAL A 49 3.62 -16.89 10.10
C VAL A 49 4.27 -16.78 8.71
N GLY A 50 3.72 -15.95 7.82
CA GLY A 50 4.24 -15.69 6.48
C GLY A 50 5.09 -14.42 6.35
N GLY A 51 5.43 -13.74 7.45
CA GLY A 51 6.17 -12.46 7.44
C GLY A 51 5.32 -11.26 7.85
N GLU A 52 5.76 -10.05 7.48
CA GLU A 52 5.00 -8.82 7.73
C GLU A 52 3.75 -8.77 6.85
N SER A 53 2.62 -8.44 7.49
CA SER A 53 1.34 -8.20 6.85
C SER A 53 0.87 -6.79 7.17
N PHE A 54 0.26 -6.13 6.20
CA PHE A 54 -0.18 -4.74 6.34
C PHE A 54 -1.68 -4.66 6.20
N GLN A 55 -2.28 -3.70 6.90
CA GLN A 55 -3.68 -3.38 6.65
C GLN A 55 -3.80 -2.89 5.21
N THR A 56 -4.53 -3.63 4.39
CA THR A 56 -4.66 -3.42 2.95
C THR A 56 -6.11 -3.21 2.60
N HIS A 57 -6.37 -2.19 1.77
CA HIS A 57 -7.70 -1.83 1.30
C HIS A 57 -7.67 -1.67 -0.21
N PHE A 58 -8.58 -2.34 -0.91
CA PHE A 58 -8.76 -2.13 -2.34
C PHE A 58 -9.82 -1.04 -2.58
N VAL A 59 -9.42 0.03 -3.26
CA VAL A 59 -10.28 1.13 -3.66
C VAL A 59 -10.59 1.00 -5.15
N GLY A 60 -11.79 0.52 -5.46
CA GLY A 60 -12.28 0.47 -6.83
C GLY A 60 -12.26 1.82 -7.52
N ARG A 61 -12.04 1.83 -8.84
CA ARG A 61 -11.86 3.03 -9.67
C ARG A 61 -12.98 4.06 -9.50
N SER A 62 -14.22 3.59 -9.34
CA SER A 62 -15.39 4.47 -9.11
C SER A 62 -15.31 5.25 -7.80
N ARG A 63 -14.57 4.75 -6.81
CA ARG A 63 -14.37 5.38 -5.49
C ARG A 63 -12.99 6.01 -5.32
N LEU A 64 -12.12 5.91 -6.32
CA LEU A 64 -10.73 6.37 -6.20
C LEU A 64 -10.63 7.90 -6.07
N ALA A 65 -11.35 8.65 -6.91
CA ALA A 65 -11.38 10.11 -6.83
C ALA A 65 -11.93 10.63 -5.47
N PRO A 66 -13.10 10.19 -4.98
CA PRO A 66 -13.59 10.63 -3.67
C PRO A 66 -12.67 10.18 -2.52
N PHE A 67 -12.06 9.00 -2.62
CA PHE A 67 -11.07 8.55 -1.64
C PHE A 67 -9.85 9.48 -1.58
N LEU A 68 -9.25 9.84 -2.72
CA LEU A 68 -8.10 10.73 -2.79
C LEU A 68 -8.44 12.13 -2.28
N ASN A 69 -9.61 12.65 -2.65
CA ASN A 69 -10.06 13.96 -2.15
C ASN A 69 -10.26 13.95 -0.63
N ALA A 70 -10.82 12.89 -0.06
CA ALA A 70 -10.96 12.75 1.39
C ALA A 70 -9.60 12.64 2.09
N TRP A 71 -8.65 11.93 1.50
CA TRP A 71 -7.29 11.82 2.02
C TRP A 71 -6.55 13.17 2.00
N LEU A 72 -6.64 13.94 0.91
CA LEU A 72 -6.03 15.27 0.80
C LEU A 72 -6.67 16.30 1.73
N ALA A 73 -7.94 16.12 2.10
CA ALA A 73 -8.64 16.99 3.03
C ALA A 73 -8.42 16.62 4.51
N ALA A 74 -7.84 15.44 4.78
CA ALA A 74 -7.56 15.01 6.14
C ALA A 74 -6.40 15.84 6.71
N PRO A 75 -6.51 16.36 7.95
CA PRO A 75 -5.41 17.08 8.58
C PRO A 75 -4.22 16.14 8.83
N ASP A 76 -3.01 16.66 8.66
CA ASP A 76 -1.78 15.98 9.07
C ASP A 76 -1.87 15.72 10.57
N THR A 77 -1.99 14.45 10.95
CA THR A 77 -2.10 14.00 12.34
C THR A 77 -0.77 13.47 12.83
#